data_AF-A0A9C7PS18-F1
#
_entry.id   AF-A0A9C7PS18-F1
#
_cell.length_a   1.000
_cell.length_b   1.000
_cell.length_c   1.000
_cell.angle_alpha   90.00
_cell.angle_beta   90.00
_cell.angle_gamma   90.00
#
_symmetry.space_group_name_H-M   'P 1'
#
loop_
_entity.id
_entity.type
_entity.pdbx_description
1 polymer ?
#
loop_
_entity_poly.entity_id
_entity_poly.type
_entity_poly.pdbx_seq_one_letter_code
_entity_poly.pdbx_strand_id
1 'polypeptide(L)'
;MSSAFVFHCCFSRKRPFWNKRHLESDSSRTCFFTRYLVYRERGLCTLYGNSQLDEGPSESSNSEAVTQGTRSNSSFQHAIRAPEWFIKLRNERKRDYELKPGEIAVRFINTPTGEDIVVAARPTENLMDVADSVGLKIPRYCETGVCGTCTAELEDLSSVDGRVAIRPCCTDVHLPTGCDEMVVDVFHCRNFSSVVDYAEEVLLSERRLIRECTNCFGQGTVPCFPCGGSGILLLDNSAEELCSYCMGRRITLCADCQGKGLIKVQW
;
A
#
# COMPACT_ATOMS: atom_id res chain seq x y z
N MET A 1 -0.43 -17.87 60.28
CA MET A 1 -1.75 -18.52 60.10
C MET A 1 -2.75 -17.42 59.76
N SER A 2 -3.60 -17.74 58.80
CA SER A 2 -4.57 -16.95 58.04
C SER A 2 -5.31 -15.82 58.77
N SER A 3 -5.49 -14.69 58.09
CA SER A 3 -6.54 -13.71 58.41
C SER A 3 -7.13 -13.21 57.10
N ALA A 4 -8.26 -13.80 56.73
CA ALA A 4 -9.10 -13.41 55.61
C ALA A 4 -10.03 -12.28 56.08
N PHE A 5 -10.01 -11.14 55.39
CA PHE A 5 -11.05 -10.13 55.50
C PHE A 5 -12.04 -10.33 54.36
N VAL A 6 -13.21 -10.85 54.73
CA VAL A 6 -14.40 -10.90 53.89
C VAL A 6 -15.14 -9.59 54.10
N PHE A 7 -15.30 -8.80 53.05
CA PHE A 7 -16.29 -7.72 53.01
C PHE A 7 -17.33 -8.03 51.94
N HIS A 8 -18.50 -8.48 52.43
CA HIS A 8 -19.75 -8.49 51.69
C HIS A 8 -20.27 -7.04 51.58
N CYS A 9 -20.50 -6.57 50.35
CA CYS A 9 -21.38 -5.43 50.12
C CYS A 9 -22.48 -5.85 49.15
N CYS A 10 -23.60 -6.29 49.72
CA CYS A 10 -24.88 -6.43 49.04
C CYS A 10 -25.53 -5.05 48.96
N PHE A 11 -25.74 -4.51 47.76
CA PHE A 11 -26.70 -3.43 47.55
C PHE A 11 -27.82 -3.90 46.63
N SER A 12 -28.89 -4.38 47.27
CA SER A 12 -30.17 -4.64 46.63
C SER A 12 -30.87 -3.33 46.34
N ARG A 13 -31.13 -3.02 45.06
CA ARG A 13 -32.20 -2.09 44.67
C ARG A 13 -33.18 -2.81 43.76
N LYS A 14 -34.30 -3.24 44.37
CA LYS A 14 -35.55 -3.55 43.68
C LYS A 14 -36.22 -2.25 43.25
N ARG A 15 -36.84 -2.24 42.05
CA ARG A 15 -38.15 -1.64 41.64
C ARG A 15 -38.20 -1.44 40.10
N PRO A 16 -39.37 -1.20 39.44
CA PRO A 16 -40.20 -2.28 38.90
C PRO A 16 -40.67 -2.04 37.43
N PHE A 17 -41.23 -3.09 36.82
CA PHE A 17 -42.41 -3.15 35.93
C PHE A 17 -42.69 -2.10 34.79
N TRP A 18 -42.99 -2.67 33.61
CA TRP A 18 -43.60 -2.15 32.34
C TRP A 18 -42.77 -1.29 31.38
N ASN A 19 -42.53 -1.83 30.17
CA ASN A 19 -43.41 -1.49 29.04
C ASN A 19 -43.35 -2.51 27.89
N LYS A 20 -44.51 -3.00 27.47
CA LYS A 20 -44.73 -3.71 26.20
C LYS A 20 -44.59 -2.71 25.06
N ARG A 21 -43.76 -3.00 24.06
CA ARG A 21 -44.03 -2.55 22.68
C ARG A 21 -43.93 -3.74 21.73
N HIS A 22 -45.07 -3.96 21.10
CA HIS A 22 -45.31 -4.79 19.95
C HIS A 22 -44.78 -4.09 18.67
N LEU A 23 -44.57 -4.90 17.63
CA LEU A 23 -44.51 -4.56 16.20
C LEU A 23 -43.26 -3.78 15.76
N GLU A 24 -42.59 -4.09 14.64
CA GLU A 24 -43.03 -4.81 13.44
C GLU A 24 -41.77 -5.28 12.68
N SER A 25 -41.86 -6.44 12.00
CA SER A 25 -40.84 -6.92 11.09
C SER A 25 -41.00 -6.21 9.75
N ASP A 26 -39.92 -5.67 9.18
CA ASP A 26 -39.94 -5.40 7.76
C ASP A 26 -38.70 -5.91 7.03
N SER A 27 -39.02 -6.64 5.99
CA SER A 27 -38.15 -7.41 5.12
C SER A 27 -37.62 -6.53 3.98
N SER A 28 -36.63 -7.07 3.26
CA SER A 28 -36.15 -6.61 1.95
C SER A 28 -35.09 -5.50 1.93
N ARG A 29 -33.82 -5.92 1.91
CA ARG A 29 -32.76 -5.22 1.16
C ARG A 29 -31.96 -6.23 0.36
N THR A 30 -32.27 -6.27 -0.93
CA THR A 30 -31.51 -6.99 -1.96
C THR A 30 -30.27 -6.18 -2.36
N CYS A 31 -29.12 -6.85 -2.34
CA CYS A 31 -27.86 -6.41 -2.92
C CYS A 31 -27.95 -6.39 -4.45
N PHE A 32 -27.38 -5.39 -5.11
CA PHE A 32 -26.64 -5.56 -6.38
C PHE A 32 -25.61 -4.44 -6.53
N PHE A 33 -24.34 -4.78 -6.37
CA PHE A 33 -23.17 -3.97 -6.73
C PHE A 33 -22.39 -4.80 -7.74
N THR A 34 -22.23 -4.32 -8.99
CA THR A 34 -21.16 -4.78 -9.88
C THR A 34 -20.91 -3.81 -11.03
N ARG A 35 -19.64 -3.35 -11.10
CA ARG A 35 -18.74 -3.10 -12.25
C ARG A 35 -19.24 -2.14 -13.37
N TYR A 36 -18.43 -1.19 -13.85
CA TYR A 36 -17.21 -1.40 -14.63
C TYR A 36 -16.32 -0.14 -14.64
N LEU A 37 -15.00 -0.31 -14.52
CA LEU A 37 -14.00 0.62 -15.05
C LEU A 37 -13.03 -0.19 -15.93
N VAL A 38 -12.93 0.20 -17.19
CA VAL A 38 -12.06 -0.37 -18.22
C VAL A 38 -10.76 0.44 -18.20
N TYR A 39 -9.63 -0.20 -17.92
CA TYR A 39 -8.31 0.41 -18.09
C TYR A 39 -7.65 -0.14 -19.37
N ARG A 40 -7.11 0.78 -20.18
CA ARG A 40 -6.58 0.55 -21.51
C ARG A 40 -5.05 0.51 -21.43
N GLU A 41 -4.45 -0.66 -21.60
CA GLU A 41 -3.01 -0.80 -21.75
C GLU A 41 -2.61 -0.57 -23.22
N ARG A 42 -1.65 0.31 -23.46
CA ARG A 42 -0.83 0.32 -24.67
C ARG A 42 0.56 -0.17 -24.26
N GLY A 43 0.92 -1.36 -24.72
CA GLY A 43 2.27 -1.90 -24.58
C GLY A 43 3.25 -1.12 -25.46
N LEU A 44 4.38 -0.75 -24.85
CA LEU A 44 5.62 -0.39 -25.53
C LEU A 44 6.70 -1.33 -24.99
N CYS A 45 6.84 -2.47 -25.66
CA CYS A 45 8.08 -3.22 -25.67
C CYS A 45 8.96 -2.68 -26.81
N THR A 46 10.26 -2.92 -26.67
CA THR A 46 11.37 -2.68 -27.61
C THR A 46 11.77 -1.23 -27.82
N LEU A 47 12.93 -0.85 -27.27
CA LEU A 47 14.14 -0.50 -28.03
C LEU A 47 15.25 -0.11 -27.03
N TYR A 48 16.12 -1.03 -26.64
CA TYR A 48 17.53 -0.71 -26.38
C TYR A 48 18.36 -1.93 -26.80
N GLY A 49 19.00 -1.76 -27.95
CA GLY A 49 19.92 -2.73 -28.52
C GLY A 49 21.25 -2.71 -27.79
N ASN A 50 21.83 -3.90 -27.63
CA ASN A 50 23.19 -4.11 -27.15
C ASN A 50 24.19 -3.32 -28.01
N SER A 51 24.86 -2.35 -27.43
CA SER A 51 26.12 -1.81 -27.95
C SER A 51 27.23 -2.83 -27.66
N GLN A 52 27.58 -3.57 -28.71
CA GLN A 52 28.67 -4.52 -28.78
C GLN A 52 30.01 -3.76 -28.73
N LEU A 53 30.93 -4.20 -27.85
CA LEU A 53 32.29 -3.68 -27.73
C LEU A 53 33.08 -3.97 -29.01
N ASP A 54 33.73 -2.93 -29.54
CA ASP A 54 34.64 -2.96 -30.68
C ASP A 54 35.83 -3.93 -30.44
N GLU A 55 35.94 -4.96 -31.27
CA GLU A 55 37.22 -5.61 -31.57
C GLU A 55 37.70 -5.21 -32.97
N GLY A 56 39.00 -4.94 -33.08
CA GLY A 56 39.63 -4.15 -34.13
C GLY A 56 39.63 -4.72 -35.56
N PRO A 57 40.08 -3.90 -36.53
CA PRO A 57 39.88 -4.18 -37.95
C PRO A 57 40.96 -5.11 -38.50
N SER A 58 40.53 -6.22 -39.09
CA SER A 58 41.32 -6.98 -40.07
C SER A 58 40.94 -6.54 -41.48
N GLU A 59 41.92 -6.00 -42.19
CA GLU A 59 41.83 -5.60 -43.59
C GLU A 59 41.50 -6.79 -44.49
N SER A 60 40.49 -6.65 -45.33
CA SER A 60 40.47 -7.31 -46.63
C SER A 60 39.65 -6.49 -47.62
N SER A 61 40.38 -5.98 -48.60
CA SER A 61 39.93 -5.40 -49.86
C SER A 61 38.96 -6.31 -50.61
N ASN A 62 37.87 -5.74 -51.12
CA ASN A 62 37.47 -5.90 -52.52
C ASN A 62 36.44 -4.84 -52.94
N SER A 63 36.67 -4.37 -54.16
CA SER A 63 35.95 -3.39 -54.97
C SER A 63 34.52 -3.79 -55.34
N GLU A 64 33.61 -2.81 -55.42
CA GLU A 64 32.90 -2.47 -56.68
C GLU A 64 32.02 -1.22 -56.50
N ALA A 65 32.16 -0.31 -57.45
CA ALA A 65 31.51 1.00 -57.46
C ALA A 65 30.05 0.87 -57.94
N VAL A 66 29.12 1.11 -57.01
CA VAL A 66 27.70 1.35 -57.34
C VAL A 66 27.35 2.76 -56.83
N THR A 67 27.45 3.74 -57.73
CA THR A 67 26.93 5.10 -57.52
C THR A 67 25.40 5.08 -57.58
N GLN A 68 24.76 4.80 -56.45
CA GLN A 68 23.37 5.14 -56.22
C GLN A 68 23.32 6.51 -55.53
N GLY A 69 22.64 7.46 -56.17
CA GLY A 69 22.49 8.83 -55.68
C GLY A 69 21.90 8.86 -54.29
N THR A 70 22.74 9.19 -53.31
CA THR A 70 22.36 9.53 -51.94
C THR A 70 21.46 10.76 -51.98
N ARG A 71 20.14 10.54 -51.94
CA ARG A 71 19.21 11.56 -51.44
C ARG A 71 19.62 11.84 -50.01
N SER A 72 20.29 12.97 -49.80
CA SER A 72 20.49 13.57 -48.49
C SER A 72 19.11 13.92 -47.93
N ASN A 73 18.47 12.93 -47.30
CA ASN A 73 17.41 13.16 -46.34
C ASN A 73 18.07 13.91 -45.19
N SER A 74 18.12 15.24 -45.29
CA SER A 74 18.35 16.12 -44.15
C SER A 74 17.15 15.91 -43.22
N SER A 75 17.18 14.82 -42.46
CA SER A 75 16.28 14.63 -41.34
C SER A 75 16.56 15.80 -40.42
N PHE A 76 15.71 16.82 -40.49
CA PHE A 76 15.57 17.81 -39.46
C PHE A 76 15.21 17.04 -38.18
N GLN A 77 16.24 16.57 -37.48
CA GLN A 77 16.13 16.22 -36.08
C GLN A 77 15.84 17.54 -35.39
N HIS A 78 14.56 17.89 -35.32
CA HIS A 78 14.10 18.88 -34.37
C HIS A 78 14.51 18.30 -33.02
N ALA A 79 15.64 18.77 -32.50
CA ALA A 79 16.08 18.45 -31.16
C ALA A 79 14.93 18.84 -30.24
N ILE A 80 14.22 17.84 -29.74
CA ILE A 80 13.10 18.05 -28.83
C ILE A 80 13.74 18.59 -27.57
N ARG A 81 13.62 19.90 -27.37
CA ARG A 81 14.28 20.59 -26.27
C ARG A 81 13.36 20.51 -25.06
N ALA A 82 13.88 19.99 -23.96
CA ALA A 82 13.17 20.01 -22.68
C ALA A 82 12.67 21.45 -22.37
N PRO A 83 11.52 21.60 -21.71
CA PRO A 83 10.98 22.92 -21.36
C PRO A 83 11.97 23.76 -20.54
N GLU A 84 12.03 25.08 -20.77
CA GLU A 84 12.99 25.96 -20.07
C GLU A 84 12.83 25.95 -18.54
N TRP A 85 11.60 25.84 -18.05
CA TRP A 85 11.31 25.78 -16.61
C TRP A 85 11.97 24.56 -15.95
N PHE A 86 12.05 23.44 -16.68
CA PHE A 86 12.66 22.20 -16.19
C PHE A 86 14.17 22.35 -16.05
N ILE A 87 14.81 22.94 -17.06
CA ILE A 87 16.25 23.25 -17.04
C ILE A 87 16.59 24.19 -15.87
N LYS A 88 15.75 25.21 -15.64
CA LYS A 88 15.93 26.17 -14.54
C LYS A 88 15.87 25.48 -13.18
N LEU A 89 14.84 24.69 -12.91
CA LEU A 89 14.70 23.97 -11.63
C LEU A 89 15.90 23.06 -11.35
N ARG A 90 16.40 22.36 -12.37
CA ARG A 90 17.58 21.50 -12.23
C ARG A 90 18.85 22.28 -11.87
N ASN A 91 19.06 23.45 -12.49
CA ASN A 91 20.24 24.28 -12.24
C ASN A 91 20.21 24.96 -10.86
N GLU A 92 19.02 25.15 -10.27
CA GLU A 92 18.85 25.74 -8.94
C GLU A 92 19.13 24.72 -7.80
N ARG A 93 19.23 23.42 -8.10
CA ARG A 93 19.51 22.40 -7.07
C ARG A 93 20.93 22.54 -6.53
N LYS A 94 21.02 22.63 -5.20
CA LYS A 94 22.30 22.65 -4.50
C LYS A 94 22.99 21.28 -4.61
N ARG A 95 24.29 21.31 -4.90
CA ARG A 95 25.16 20.13 -4.98
C ARG A 95 26.17 20.20 -3.86
N ASP A 96 25.88 19.53 -2.76
CA ASP A 96 26.69 19.48 -1.56
C ASP A 96 27.25 18.08 -1.27
N TYR A 97 27.45 17.29 -2.33
CA TYR A 97 28.03 15.95 -2.26
C TYR A 97 29.38 15.88 -2.99
N GLU A 98 30.24 14.96 -2.52
CA GLU A 98 31.52 14.60 -3.13
C GLU A 98 31.43 13.17 -3.67
N LEU A 99 31.62 12.98 -4.98
CA LEU A 99 31.58 11.66 -5.62
C LEU A 99 33.00 11.10 -5.77
N LYS A 100 33.15 9.78 -5.57
CA LYS A 100 34.40 9.10 -5.93
C LYS A 100 34.46 8.86 -7.44
N PRO A 101 35.66 8.67 -8.00
CA PRO A 101 35.80 8.33 -9.41
C PRO A 101 34.97 7.08 -9.78
N GLY A 102 34.06 7.25 -10.73
CA GLY A 102 33.19 6.17 -11.21
C GLY A 102 31.85 6.03 -10.47
N GLU A 103 31.55 6.88 -9.47
CA GLU A 103 30.22 6.94 -8.85
C GLU A 103 29.31 7.95 -9.57
N ILE A 104 28.01 7.71 -9.50
CA ILE A 104 26.93 8.58 -9.99
C ILE A 104 26.13 9.05 -8.78
N ALA A 105 25.81 10.35 -8.73
CA ALA A 105 24.84 10.86 -7.78
C ALA A 105 23.42 10.46 -8.21
N VAL A 106 22.69 9.77 -7.34
CA VAL A 106 21.28 9.44 -7.49
C VAL A 106 20.49 10.29 -6.49
N ARG A 107 19.58 11.13 -6.99
CA ARG A 107 18.71 11.97 -6.16
C ARG A 107 17.29 11.44 -6.22
N PHE A 108 16.76 11.04 -5.07
CA PHE A 108 15.35 10.75 -4.89
C PHE A 108 14.62 12.03 -4.47
N ILE A 109 13.71 12.51 -5.30
CA ILE A 109 12.89 13.70 -5.00
C ILE A 109 11.46 13.28 -4.63
N ASN A 110 10.73 14.18 -3.98
CA ASN A 110 9.36 13.92 -3.52
C ASN A 110 9.25 12.70 -2.60
N THR A 111 10.28 12.41 -1.81
CA THR A 111 10.27 11.28 -0.87
C THR A 111 9.14 11.43 0.16
N PRO A 112 8.76 10.35 0.86
CA PRO A 112 7.75 10.42 1.92
C PRO A 112 8.08 11.39 3.06
N THR A 113 9.37 11.60 3.32
CA THR A 113 9.85 12.56 4.32
C THR A 113 9.62 14.02 3.89
N GLY A 114 9.40 14.25 2.60
CA GLY A 114 9.35 15.58 1.99
C GLY A 114 10.72 16.17 1.65
N GLU A 115 11.80 15.55 2.12
CA GLU A 115 13.18 15.96 1.82
C GLU A 115 13.75 15.19 0.62
N ASP A 116 14.61 15.84 -0.15
CA ASP A 116 15.35 15.19 -1.23
C ASP A 116 16.52 14.40 -0.65
N ILE A 117 16.67 13.14 -1.08
CA ILE A 117 17.75 12.26 -0.62
C ILE A 117 18.73 12.06 -1.77
N VAL A 118 20.01 12.35 -1.54
CA VAL A 118 21.08 12.12 -2.53
C VAL A 118 21.99 11.01 -2.04
N VAL A 119 22.28 10.05 -2.90
CA VAL A 119 23.17 8.92 -2.63
C VAL A 119 24.15 8.71 -3.77
N ALA A 120 25.40 8.40 -3.46
CA ALA A 120 26.38 7.97 -4.44
C ALA A 120 26.21 6.48 -4.71
N ALA A 121 26.07 6.10 -5.98
CA ALA A 121 25.89 4.72 -6.41
C ALA A 121 26.82 4.41 -7.59
N ARG A 122 27.19 3.14 -7.76
CA ARG A 122 27.97 2.74 -8.94
C ARG A 122 27.03 2.53 -10.14
N PRO A 123 27.49 2.80 -11.37
CA PRO A 123 26.80 2.34 -12.55
C PRO A 123 26.51 0.84 -12.44
N THR A 124 25.38 0.40 -12.98
CA THR A 124 24.89 -1.00 -12.94
C THR A 124 24.33 -1.49 -11.59
N GLU A 125 24.43 -0.70 -10.51
CA GLU A 125 23.74 -1.06 -9.26
C GLU A 125 22.23 -0.95 -9.45
N ASN A 126 21.46 -1.84 -8.82
CA ASN A 126 20.02 -1.81 -8.91
C ASN A 126 19.46 -0.60 -8.13
N LEU A 127 18.61 0.20 -8.77
CA LEU A 127 18.08 1.44 -8.18
C LEU A 127 17.25 1.20 -6.90
N MET A 128 16.59 0.04 -6.80
CA MET A 128 15.83 -0.36 -5.61
C MET A 128 16.74 -0.65 -4.41
N ASP A 129 17.90 -1.28 -4.63
CA ASP A 129 18.89 -1.55 -3.57
C ASP A 129 19.55 -0.25 -3.10
N VAL A 130 19.81 0.67 -4.04
CA VAL A 130 20.33 2.01 -3.75
C VAL A 130 19.36 2.80 -2.87
N ALA A 131 18.05 2.76 -3.17
CA ALA A 131 17.04 3.39 -2.32
C ALA A 131 16.99 2.76 -0.90
N ASP A 132 17.10 1.44 -0.81
CA ASP A 132 17.12 0.73 0.47
C ASP A 132 18.31 1.09 1.35
N SER A 133 19.47 1.35 0.74
CA SER A 133 20.70 1.72 1.46
C SER A 133 20.58 3.01 2.26
N VAL A 134 19.66 3.90 1.85
CA VAL A 134 19.34 5.17 2.52
C VAL A 134 18.03 5.13 3.29
N GLY A 135 17.45 3.94 3.46
CA GLY A 135 16.18 3.76 4.19
C GLY A 135 14.93 4.20 3.42
N LEU A 136 15.05 4.52 2.13
CA LEU A 136 13.90 4.89 1.31
C LEU A 136 13.16 3.64 0.83
N LYS A 137 11.98 3.39 1.40
CA LYS A 137 11.15 2.22 1.06
C LYS A 137 10.23 2.50 -0.13
N ILE A 138 10.68 2.08 -1.31
CA ILE A 138 9.86 2.04 -2.54
C ILE A 138 8.99 0.77 -2.51
N PRO A 139 7.69 0.83 -2.85
CA PRO A 139 6.78 -0.31 -2.83
C PRO A 139 7.24 -1.47 -3.73
N ARG A 140 7.17 -2.70 -3.21
CA ARG A 140 7.58 -3.94 -3.93
C ARG A 140 6.41 -4.89 -4.09
N TYR A 141 6.39 -5.61 -5.21
CA TYR A 141 5.48 -6.72 -5.41
C TYR A 141 6.11 -7.84 -6.24
N CYS A 142 6.36 -7.62 -7.54
CA CYS A 142 6.87 -8.68 -8.42
C CYS A 142 8.39 -8.70 -8.59
N GLU A 143 9.08 -7.59 -8.31
CA GLU A 143 10.54 -7.38 -8.51
C GLU A 143 11.06 -7.60 -9.95
N THR A 144 10.20 -8.01 -10.87
CA THR A 144 10.50 -8.23 -12.30
C THR A 144 10.13 -7.05 -13.20
N GLY A 145 9.59 -5.96 -12.63
CA GLY A 145 9.10 -4.79 -13.38
C GLY A 145 7.70 -4.92 -13.99
N VAL A 146 7.07 -6.09 -13.92
CA VAL A 146 5.78 -6.39 -14.59
C VAL A 146 4.57 -5.74 -13.91
N CYS A 147 4.49 -5.79 -12.58
CA CYS A 147 3.30 -5.33 -11.84
C CYS A 147 3.12 -3.82 -11.80
N GLY A 148 4.20 -3.08 -11.98
CA GLY A 148 4.22 -1.63 -11.89
C GLY A 148 4.01 -1.02 -10.50
N THR A 149 3.97 -1.79 -9.43
CA THR A 149 3.82 -1.28 -8.05
C THR A 149 4.90 -0.27 -7.68
N CYS A 150 6.13 -0.42 -8.19
CA CYS A 150 7.26 0.43 -7.88
C CYS A 150 7.44 1.64 -8.83
N THR A 151 6.51 1.94 -9.75
CA THR A 151 6.83 2.97 -10.78
C THR A 151 7.17 4.33 -10.18
N ALA A 152 8.24 4.87 -10.74
CA ALA A 152 8.76 6.21 -10.49
C ALA A 152 8.97 6.92 -11.84
N GLU A 153 9.25 8.22 -11.80
CA GLU A 153 9.63 8.98 -12.99
C GLU A 153 11.12 9.32 -12.92
N LEU A 154 11.86 9.06 -13.99
CA LEU A 154 13.25 9.47 -14.17
C LEU A 154 13.27 10.79 -14.93
N GLU A 155 14.00 11.78 -14.42
CA GLU A 155 14.29 13.01 -15.17
C GLU A 155 15.29 12.73 -16.29
N ASP A 156 14.86 12.90 -17.54
CA ASP A 156 15.65 12.64 -18.73
C ASP A 156 15.43 13.75 -19.76
N LEU A 157 16.49 14.52 -20.04
CA LEU A 157 16.47 15.63 -21.00
C LEU A 157 16.23 15.18 -22.45
N SER A 158 16.44 13.91 -22.75
CA SER A 158 16.17 13.35 -24.08
C SER A 158 14.69 13.04 -24.29
N SER A 159 13.89 12.97 -23.22
CA SER A 159 12.45 12.78 -23.27
C SER A 159 11.73 14.09 -23.64
N VAL A 160 10.63 13.97 -24.39
CA VAL A 160 9.78 15.11 -24.79
C VAL A 160 9.26 15.88 -23.58
N ASP A 161 8.87 15.14 -22.53
CA ASP A 161 8.29 15.70 -21.31
C ASP A 161 9.36 16.00 -20.24
N GLY A 162 10.64 15.74 -20.54
CA GLY A 162 11.74 15.79 -19.57
C GLY A 162 11.69 14.67 -18.52
N ARG A 163 10.74 13.74 -18.63
CA ARG A 163 10.51 12.65 -17.69
C ARG A 163 10.19 11.34 -18.42
N VAL A 164 10.58 10.23 -17.83
CA VAL A 164 10.31 8.87 -18.32
C VAL A 164 9.85 7.99 -17.17
N ALA A 165 8.75 7.26 -17.33
CA ALA A 165 8.32 6.30 -16.32
C ALA A 165 9.29 5.10 -16.28
N ILE A 166 9.83 4.80 -15.11
CA ILE A 166 10.76 3.69 -14.88
C ILE A 166 10.23 2.73 -13.81
N ARG A 167 10.84 1.55 -13.75
CA ARG A 167 10.57 0.51 -12.74
C ARG A 167 11.85 0.27 -11.92
N PRO A 168 12.01 0.92 -10.75
CA PRO A 168 13.25 0.86 -9.96
C PRO A 168 13.73 -0.55 -9.65
N CYS A 169 12.82 -1.52 -9.45
CA CYS A 169 13.20 -2.91 -9.16
C CYS A 169 14.00 -3.61 -10.27
N CYS A 170 13.92 -3.14 -11.51
CA CYS A 170 14.63 -3.71 -12.65
C CYS A 170 15.33 -2.63 -13.49
N THR A 171 15.61 -1.47 -12.88
CA THR A 171 16.34 -0.37 -13.51
C THR A 171 17.68 -0.24 -12.81
N ASP A 172 18.76 -0.29 -13.59
CA ASP A 172 20.09 -0.06 -13.09
C ASP A 172 20.42 1.44 -13.06
N VAL A 173 21.28 1.83 -12.12
CA VAL A 173 21.82 3.17 -12.04
C VAL A 173 22.63 3.45 -13.29
N HIS A 174 22.23 4.48 -14.02
CA HIS A 174 22.90 5.02 -15.18
C HIS A 174 22.63 6.52 -15.29
N LEU A 175 23.50 7.23 -15.99
CA LEU A 175 23.37 8.67 -16.16
C LEU A 175 22.72 8.96 -17.52
N PRO A 176 21.52 9.59 -17.59
CA PRO A 176 20.94 9.99 -18.86
C PRO A 176 21.85 10.97 -19.60
N THR A 177 21.76 10.99 -20.94
CA THR A 177 22.63 11.83 -21.77
C THR A 177 22.42 13.32 -21.45
N GLY A 178 23.51 14.03 -21.11
CA GLY A 178 23.45 15.44 -20.71
C GLY A 178 22.95 15.66 -19.27
N CYS A 179 22.77 14.59 -18.50
CA CYS A 179 22.57 14.63 -17.06
C CYS A 179 23.92 14.53 -16.32
N ASP A 180 23.96 15.09 -15.11
CA ASP A 180 25.10 15.04 -14.18
C ASP A 180 24.79 14.27 -12.89
N GLU A 181 23.52 14.18 -12.55
CA GLU A 181 22.96 13.26 -11.57
C GLU A 181 21.75 12.53 -12.17
N MET A 182 21.47 11.33 -11.65
CA MET A 182 20.26 10.58 -11.95
C MET A 182 19.17 11.02 -10.97
N VAL A 183 18.11 11.66 -11.44
CA VAL A 183 17.06 12.21 -10.57
C VAL A 183 15.78 11.41 -10.73
N VAL A 184 15.32 10.81 -9.63
CA VAL A 184 14.21 9.88 -9.59
C VAL A 184 13.09 10.48 -8.73
N ASP A 185 11.99 10.82 -9.37
CA ASP A 185 10.78 11.28 -8.73
C ASP A 185 9.97 10.09 -8.21
N VAL A 186 9.98 9.92 -6.89
CA VAL A 186 9.24 8.86 -6.20
C VAL A 186 7.83 9.33 -5.78
N PHE A 187 7.28 10.38 -6.40
CA PHE A 187 5.94 10.90 -6.09
C PHE A 187 4.85 9.82 -6.09
N HIS A 188 4.87 8.89 -7.05
CA HIS A 188 3.92 7.78 -7.09
C HIS A 188 4.04 6.81 -5.91
N CYS A 189 5.15 6.83 -5.18
CA CYS A 189 5.34 6.08 -3.93
C CYS A 189 4.71 6.77 -2.71
N ARG A 190 4.34 8.06 -2.79
CA ARG A 190 3.70 8.78 -1.66
C ARG A 190 2.38 8.14 -1.22
N ASN A 191 1.64 7.57 -2.15
CA ASN A 191 0.38 6.88 -1.84
C ASN A 191 0.59 5.55 -1.10
N PHE A 192 1.81 5.00 -1.06
CA PHE A 192 2.12 3.77 -0.34
C PHE A 192 2.85 4.01 0.98
N SER A 193 3.64 5.08 1.10
CA SER A 193 4.29 5.39 2.38
C SER A 193 3.30 5.84 3.45
N SER A 194 2.15 6.40 3.06
CA SER A 194 1.05 6.54 4.01
C SER A 194 0.58 5.16 4.50
N VAL A 195 0.68 4.07 3.75
CA VAL A 195 0.12 2.78 4.18
C VAL A 195 0.97 2.08 5.26
N VAL A 196 2.27 2.36 5.36
CA VAL A 196 3.14 1.66 6.33
C VAL A 196 3.22 2.43 7.66
N ASP A 197 3.20 3.76 7.65
CA ASP A 197 2.97 4.54 8.88
C ASP A 197 1.49 4.56 9.29
N TYR A 198 0.55 4.48 8.32
CA TYR A 198 -0.84 4.16 8.65
C TYR A 198 -0.99 2.71 9.10
N ALA A 199 -0.12 1.74 8.81
CA ALA A 199 -0.38 0.39 9.34
C ALA A 199 -0.29 0.40 10.87
N GLU A 200 0.70 1.09 11.44
CA GLU A 200 0.83 1.20 12.89
C GLU A 200 -0.17 2.20 13.49
N GLU A 201 -0.41 3.36 12.86
CA GLU A 201 -1.44 4.32 13.31
C GLU A 201 -2.89 3.86 13.05
N VAL A 202 -3.15 3.04 12.02
CA VAL A 202 -4.45 2.37 11.75
C VAL A 202 -4.62 1.16 12.63
N LEU A 203 -3.59 0.38 12.93
CA LEU A 203 -3.72 -0.65 13.98
C LEU A 203 -3.92 -0.02 15.36
N LEU A 204 -3.32 1.15 15.64
CA LEU A 204 -3.56 1.93 16.86
C LEU A 204 -4.91 2.66 16.86
N SER A 205 -5.43 3.10 15.71
CA SER A 205 -6.75 3.75 15.61
C SER A 205 -7.90 2.76 15.45
N GLU A 206 -7.70 1.58 14.86
CA GLU A 206 -8.64 0.45 14.93
C GLU A 206 -8.75 -0.07 16.36
N ARG A 207 -7.67 -0.06 17.15
CA ARG A 207 -7.75 -0.28 18.62
C ARG A 207 -8.60 0.79 19.33
N ARG A 208 -8.69 2.01 18.82
CA ARG A 208 -9.59 3.06 19.36
C ARG A 208 -11.06 2.89 18.95
N LEU A 209 -11.34 2.06 17.96
CA LEU A 209 -12.71 1.77 17.50
C LEU A 209 -13.27 0.46 18.05
N ILE A 210 -12.50 -0.27 18.84
CA ILE A 210 -12.95 -1.50 19.49
C ILE A 210 -13.18 -1.21 20.97
N ARG A 211 -14.42 -1.39 21.43
CA ARG A 211 -14.76 -1.31 22.86
C ARG A 211 -15.38 -2.61 23.34
N GLU A 212 -15.31 -2.85 24.64
CA GLU A 212 -16.06 -3.91 25.28
C GLU A 212 -17.54 -3.77 24.97
N CYS A 213 -18.17 -4.89 24.62
CA CYS A 213 -19.59 -4.94 24.36
C CYS A 213 -20.33 -4.61 25.65
N THR A 214 -21.15 -3.55 25.64
CA THR A 214 -21.89 -3.09 26.81
C THR A 214 -22.95 -4.08 27.28
N ASN A 215 -23.45 -4.95 26.40
CA ASN A 215 -24.49 -5.91 26.73
C ASN A 215 -23.96 -7.18 27.41
N CYS A 216 -22.71 -7.56 27.16
CA CYS A 216 -22.08 -8.71 27.82
C CYS A 216 -20.85 -8.37 28.66
N PHE A 217 -20.52 -7.09 28.80
CA PHE A 217 -19.36 -6.58 29.54
C PHE A 217 -18.06 -7.30 29.18
N GLY A 218 -17.79 -7.44 27.87
CA GLY A 218 -16.56 -8.10 27.40
C GLY A 218 -16.58 -9.63 27.39
N GLN A 219 -17.58 -10.28 27.99
CA GLN A 219 -17.56 -11.74 28.17
C GLN A 219 -17.94 -12.55 26.91
N GLY A 220 -18.59 -11.90 25.94
CA GLY A 220 -19.09 -12.56 24.73
C GLY A 220 -20.32 -13.44 24.91
N THR A 221 -20.72 -13.71 26.15
CA THR A 221 -21.89 -14.53 26.48
C THR A 221 -22.86 -13.80 27.39
N VAL A 222 -24.13 -14.15 27.32
CA VAL A 222 -25.21 -13.61 28.17
C VAL A 222 -26.07 -14.76 28.68
N PRO A 223 -26.79 -14.58 29.81
CA PRO A 223 -27.78 -15.56 30.25
C PRO A 223 -28.81 -15.85 29.16
N CYS A 224 -29.16 -17.12 29.00
CA CYS A 224 -30.14 -17.55 28.00
C CYS A 224 -31.51 -16.91 28.30
N PHE A 225 -31.95 -15.98 27.44
CA PHE A 225 -33.19 -15.22 27.65
C PHE A 225 -34.44 -16.10 27.76
N PRO A 226 -34.67 -17.10 26.88
CA PRO A 226 -35.84 -17.98 26.98
C PRO A 226 -36.02 -18.70 28.32
N CYS A 227 -34.93 -19.10 28.99
CA CYS A 227 -35.00 -19.82 30.27
C CYS A 227 -34.56 -18.97 31.48
N GLY A 228 -34.28 -17.68 31.28
CA GLY A 228 -33.72 -16.80 32.32
C GLY A 228 -32.40 -17.29 32.93
N GLY A 229 -31.63 -18.08 32.20
CA GLY A 229 -30.38 -18.69 32.68
C GLY A 229 -30.53 -19.92 33.59
N SER A 230 -31.73 -20.47 33.75
CA SER A 230 -31.92 -21.73 34.49
C SER A 230 -31.40 -22.95 33.71
N GLY A 231 -31.45 -22.87 32.37
CA GLY A 231 -31.17 -23.98 31.46
C GLY A 231 -32.33 -24.95 31.28
N ILE A 232 -33.47 -24.68 31.92
CA ILE A 232 -34.66 -25.55 31.95
C ILE A 232 -35.89 -24.71 31.61
N LEU A 233 -36.86 -25.27 30.90
CA LEU A 233 -38.17 -24.65 30.70
C LEU A 233 -39.21 -25.41 31.52
N LEU A 234 -40.01 -24.67 32.29
CA LEU A 234 -41.16 -25.24 32.99
C LEU A 234 -42.33 -25.26 32.03
N LEU A 235 -42.71 -26.44 31.59
CA LEU A 235 -43.96 -26.67 30.87
C LEU A 235 -45.10 -26.87 31.88
N ASP A 236 -46.33 -26.59 31.45
CA ASP A 236 -47.54 -26.62 32.29
C ASP A 236 -47.79 -27.97 33.00
N ASN A 237 -47.09 -29.03 32.58
CA ASN A 237 -47.19 -30.39 33.12
C ASN A 237 -46.09 -30.78 34.13
N SER A 238 -45.34 -29.82 34.69
CA SER A 238 -44.30 -30.07 35.71
C SER A 238 -43.08 -30.89 35.25
N ALA A 239 -42.98 -31.23 33.97
CA ALA A 239 -41.81 -31.89 33.42
C ALA A 239 -40.70 -30.86 33.17
N GLU A 240 -39.54 -31.06 33.79
CA GLU A 240 -38.34 -30.25 33.54
C GLU A 240 -37.71 -30.69 32.21
N GLU A 241 -37.84 -29.84 31.19
CA GLU A 241 -37.15 -30.06 29.91
C GLU A 241 -35.97 -29.11 29.75
N LEU A 242 -34.88 -29.60 29.17
CA LEU A 242 -33.74 -28.77 28.83
C LEU A 242 -34.17 -27.66 27.87
N CYS A 243 -33.75 -26.43 28.15
CA CYS A 243 -34.03 -25.31 27.28
C CYS A 243 -33.39 -25.58 25.90
N SER A 244 -34.23 -25.69 24.87
CA SER A 244 -33.83 -25.99 23.49
C SER A 244 -32.90 -24.93 22.87
N TYR A 245 -32.92 -23.70 23.38
CA TYR A 245 -32.08 -22.61 22.88
C TYR A 245 -30.64 -22.68 23.38
N CYS A 246 -30.42 -22.96 24.66
CA CYS A 246 -29.07 -23.09 25.22
C CYS A 246 -28.63 -24.54 25.42
N MET A 247 -29.49 -25.52 25.12
CA MET A 247 -29.27 -26.95 25.36
C MET A 247 -28.80 -27.23 26.81
N GLY A 248 -29.45 -26.59 27.79
CA GLY A 248 -29.08 -26.72 29.21
C GLY A 248 -27.86 -25.92 29.67
N ARG A 249 -27.13 -25.23 28.78
CA ARG A 249 -25.88 -24.51 29.13
C ARG A 249 -26.07 -23.22 29.93
N ARG A 250 -27.31 -22.75 30.11
CA ARG A 250 -27.68 -21.51 30.84
C ARG A 250 -27.20 -20.20 30.22
N ILE A 251 -26.28 -20.24 29.27
CA ILE A 251 -25.73 -19.09 28.55
C ILE A 251 -25.92 -19.23 27.05
N THR A 252 -26.00 -18.10 26.35
CA THR A 252 -26.00 -17.98 24.89
C THR A 252 -24.96 -16.95 24.46
N LEU A 253 -24.56 -16.96 23.18
CA LEU A 253 -23.70 -15.92 22.64
C LEU A 253 -24.43 -14.56 22.71
N CYS A 254 -23.70 -13.51 23.06
CA CYS A 254 -24.21 -12.15 23.00
C CYS A 254 -24.52 -11.80 21.54
N ALA A 255 -25.75 -11.35 21.26
CA ALA A 255 -26.20 -11.04 19.91
C ALA A 255 -25.41 -9.89 19.27
N ASP A 256 -25.00 -8.89 20.06
CA ASP A 256 -24.36 -7.67 19.54
C ASP A 256 -22.91 -7.89 19.15
N CYS A 257 -22.16 -8.69 19.92
CA CYS A 257 -20.77 -8.99 19.63
C CYS A 257 -20.55 -10.39 19.04
N GLN A 258 -21.60 -11.18 18.89
CA GLN A 258 -21.58 -12.56 18.37
C GLN A 258 -20.53 -13.46 19.06
N GLY A 259 -20.43 -13.39 20.40
CA GLY A 259 -19.44 -14.20 21.13
C GLY A 259 -18.07 -13.56 21.34
N LYS A 260 -17.74 -12.46 20.65
CA LYS A 260 -16.38 -11.88 20.68
C LYS A 260 -16.07 -11.04 21.91
N GLY A 261 -17.07 -10.60 22.66
CA GLY A 261 -16.92 -9.66 23.78
C GLY A 261 -16.64 -8.22 23.36
N LEU A 262 -16.37 -7.97 22.09
CA LEU A 262 -15.94 -6.68 21.56
C LEU A 262 -16.84 -6.23 20.40
N ILE A 263 -17.14 -4.93 20.34
CA ILE A 263 -17.90 -4.31 19.25
C ILE A 263 -17.08 -3.21 18.56
N LYS A 264 -17.22 -3.11 17.23
CA LYS A 264 -16.66 -1.98 16.47
C LYS A 264 -17.61 -0.79 16.58
N VAL A 265 -17.11 0.36 17.01
CA VAL A 265 -17.86 1.62 17.05
C VAL A 265 -17.80 2.26 15.67
N GLN A 266 -18.95 2.36 15.00
CA GLN A 266 -19.09 3.21 13.81
C GLN A 266 -19.50 4.61 14.29
N TRP A 267 -18.68 5.61 13.95
CA TRP A 267 -18.99 7.02 14.16
C TRP A 267 -19.76 7.58 12.97
#